data_AF-A0A923F145-F1
#
_entry.id   AF-A0A923F145-F1
#
_cell.length_a   1.000
_cell.length_b   1.000
_cell.length_c   1.000
_cell.angle_alpha   90.00
_cell.angle_beta   90.00
_cell.angle_gamma   90.00
#
_symmetry.space_group_name_H-M   'P 1'
#
loop_
_entity.id
_entity.type
_entity.pdbx_description
1 polymer ?
#
loop_
_entity_poly.entity_id
_entity_poly.type
_entity_poly.pdbx_seq_one_letter_code
_entity_poly.pdbx_strand_id
1 'polypeptide(L)'
;MIRLGQATISLERREAFLDGRPLRVGGRAFELLSVLMQADGRIVSKDELINQVWPDIVVEENNLQVQISSLRKLLGEKDIIQTVPRRGYRLLKDREPQLPVFNALASAPMVAQPAPVEAHSVPVFIVDDEACVRTALSRLLRAEGIEHRIFQSAEELLDANIPSGPACLLLDVSLPETTGLQLQAALNERGHPWPVIFMTGHGTIPMSVQAMKAGAVEFLTKPFNDDELLGILRTTRQHAAKAFDQWQRVQHVRQLAEQLTPREREVLPLIVGGLSNKQIANQLGTSEVTAKVHRKHIMAKMQTRSLVNLVELYGLISAAPSPGPSSLS
;
A
#
# COMPACT_ATOMS: atom_id res chain seq x y z
N MET A 1 14.30 -31.45 -5.15
CA MET A 1 13.16 -31.71 -6.05
C MET A 1 12.64 -30.38 -6.57
N ILE A 2 12.49 -30.24 -7.89
CA ILE A 2 12.09 -29.00 -8.57
C ILE A 2 10.65 -29.17 -9.08
N ARG A 3 9.78 -28.20 -8.81
CA ARG A 3 8.38 -28.21 -9.26
C ARG A 3 8.27 -27.52 -10.63
N LEU A 4 7.55 -28.16 -11.55
CA LEU A 4 7.23 -27.69 -12.90
C LEU A 4 5.75 -27.96 -13.15
N GLY A 5 4.90 -26.97 -12.88
CA GLY A 5 3.45 -27.09 -12.88
C GLY A 5 2.96 -28.11 -11.83
N GLN A 6 2.33 -29.16 -12.34
CA GLN A 6 1.85 -30.31 -11.55
C GLN A 6 2.91 -31.40 -11.37
N ALA A 7 4.05 -31.29 -12.06
CA ALA A 7 5.14 -32.25 -11.98
C ALA A 7 6.21 -31.84 -10.96
N THR A 8 6.78 -32.82 -10.27
CA THR A 8 7.92 -32.67 -9.36
C THR A 8 9.06 -33.55 -9.84
N ILE A 9 10.25 -32.97 -10.04
CA ILE A 9 11.37 -33.63 -10.71
C ILE A 9 12.60 -33.64 -9.82
N SER A 10 13.24 -34.80 -9.72
CA SER A 10 14.51 -35.02 -9.03
C SER A 10 15.59 -35.34 -10.05
N LEU A 11 16.44 -34.36 -10.38
CA LEU A 11 17.57 -34.55 -11.28
C LEU A 11 18.60 -35.54 -10.69
N GLU A 12 18.83 -35.48 -9.37
CA GLU A 12 19.76 -36.35 -8.66
C GLU A 12 19.31 -37.82 -8.69
N ARG A 13 18.02 -38.07 -8.52
CA ARG A 13 17.46 -39.43 -8.48
C ARG A 13 16.97 -39.93 -9.84
N ARG A 14 17.03 -39.08 -10.88
CA ARG A 14 16.41 -39.32 -12.20
C ARG A 14 14.94 -39.74 -12.12
N GLU A 15 14.19 -39.13 -11.20
CA GLU A 15 12.79 -39.42 -10.93
C GLU A 15 11.92 -38.21 -11.29
N ALA A 16 10.75 -38.47 -11.85
CA ALA A 16 9.70 -37.46 -12.04
C ALA A 16 8.42 -37.98 -11.41
N PHE A 17 7.63 -37.08 -10.83
CA PHE A 17 6.34 -37.34 -10.21
C PHE A 17 5.32 -36.38 -10.81
N LEU A 18 4.08 -36.83 -11.06
CA LEU A 18 2.96 -35.97 -11.42
C LEU A 18 1.86 -36.15 -10.36
N ASP A 19 1.48 -35.08 -9.68
CA ASP A 19 0.55 -35.13 -8.53
C ASP A 19 0.94 -36.22 -7.49
N GLY A 20 2.25 -36.39 -7.26
CA GLY A 20 2.80 -37.38 -6.32
C GLY A 20 2.89 -38.82 -6.86
N ARG A 21 2.47 -39.11 -8.10
CA ARG A 21 2.61 -40.43 -8.73
C ARG A 21 3.90 -40.52 -9.56
N PRO A 22 4.69 -41.60 -9.46
CA PRO A 22 5.93 -41.73 -10.22
C PRO A 22 5.65 -41.81 -11.73
N LEU A 23 6.36 -41.01 -12.50
CA LEU A 23 6.25 -40.88 -13.94
C LEU A 23 7.44 -41.55 -14.62
N ARG A 24 7.17 -42.54 -15.48
CA ARG A 24 8.22 -43.18 -16.29
C ARG A 24 8.58 -42.28 -17.47
N VAL A 25 9.67 -41.53 -17.33
CA VAL A 25 10.24 -40.72 -18.42
C VAL A 25 11.33 -41.54 -19.11
N GLY A 26 11.29 -41.63 -20.44
CA GLY A 26 12.34 -42.31 -21.22
C GLY A 26 13.70 -41.63 -21.04
N GLY A 27 14.80 -42.39 -21.05
CA GLY A 27 16.14 -41.89 -20.71
C GLY A 27 16.56 -40.62 -21.47
N ARG A 28 16.33 -40.59 -22.79
CA ARG A 28 16.65 -39.42 -23.65
C ARG A 28 15.74 -38.21 -23.41
N ALA A 29 14.45 -38.45 -23.13
CA ALA A 29 13.53 -37.38 -22.76
C ALA A 29 13.95 -36.74 -21.42
N PHE A 30 14.44 -37.55 -20.47
CA PHE A 30 14.94 -37.05 -19.19
C PHE A 30 16.23 -36.23 -19.35
N GLU A 31 17.15 -36.66 -20.22
CA GLU A 31 18.36 -35.90 -20.54
C GLU A 31 18.03 -34.55 -21.17
N LEU A 32 17.09 -34.52 -22.12
CA LEU A 32 16.64 -33.29 -22.75
C LEU A 32 16.00 -32.32 -21.73
N LEU A 33 15.18 -32.85 -20.83
CA LEU A 33 14.62 -32.08 -19.74
C LEU A 33 15.71 -31.54 -18.79
N SER A 34 16.75 -32.33 -18.52
CA SER A 34 17.89 -31.93 -17.67
C SER A 34 18.65 -30.76 -18.27
N VAL A 35 18.95 -30.80 -19.58
CA VAL A 35 19.60 -29.70 -20.30
C VAL A 35 18.75 -28.43 -20.25
N LEU A 36 17.45 -28.56 -20.51
CA LEU A 36 16.50 -27.46 -20.43
C LEU A 36 16.37 -26.87 -19.00
N MET A 37 16.49 -27.69 -17.96
CA MET A 37 16.47 -27.25 -16.56
C MET A 37 17.77 -26.54 -16.15
N GLN A 38 18.93 -27.00 -16.65
CA GLN A 38 20.23 -26.35 -16.43
C GLN A 38 20.35 -25.00 -17.14
N ALA A 39 19.68 -24.84 -18.28
CA ALA A 39 19.63 -23.57 -19.01
C ALA A 39 18.88 -22.45 -18.25
N ASP A 40 18.10 -22.79 -17.22
CA ASP A 40 17.45 -21.86 -16.30
C ASP A 40 16.68 -20.72 -17.00
N GLY A 41 15.79 -21.09 -17.94
CA GLY A 41 14.97 -20.14 -18.69
C GLY A 41 15.65 -19.48 -19.89
N ARG A 42 16.94 -19.76 -20.14
CA ARG A 42 17.59 -19.41 -21.41
C ARG A 42 17.03 -20.26 -22.56
N ILE A 43 17.13 -19.71 -23.77
CA ILE A 43 16.80 -20.46 -25.00
C ILE A 43 17.97 -21.38 -25.28
N VAL A 44 17.70 -22.67 -25.38
CA VAL A 44 18.66 -23.69 -25.82
C VAL A 44 18.40 -23.97 -27.28
N SER A 45 19.43 -23.90 -28.12
CA SER A 45 19.27 -24.11 -29.56
C SER A 45 18.98 -25.57 -29.89
N LYS A 46 18.45 -25.84 -31.09
CA LYS A 46 18.21 -27.23 -31.52
C LYS A 46 19.52 -28.00 -31.62
N ASP A 47 20.54 -27.37 -32.19
CA ASP A 47 21.88 -27.96 -32.32
C ASP A 47 22.52 -28.20 -30.96
N GLU A 48 22.35 -27.28 -30.00
CA GLU A 48 22.84 -27.45 -28.63
C GLU A 48 22.13 -28.60 -27.91
N LEU A 49 20.81 -28.72 -28.04
CA LEU A 49 20.06 -29.87 -27.49
C LEU A 49 20.49 -31.18 -28.16
N ILE A 50 20.68 -31.17 -29.48
CA ILE A 50 21.11 -32.36 -30.21
C ILE A 50 22.51 -32.78 -29.76
N ASN A 51 23.45 -31.85 -29.70
CA ASN A 51 24.83 -32.14 -29.32
C ASN A 51 25.00 -32.55 -27.85
N GLN A 52 24.17 -32.02 -26.93
CA GLN A 52 24.28 -32.38 -25.52
C GLN A 52 23.57 -33.70 -25.17
N VAL A 53 22.43 -33.99 -25.82
CA VAL A 53 21.68 -35.23 -25.56
C VAL A 53 22.21 -36.38 -26.44
N TRP A 54 22.72 -36.08 -27.64
CA TRP A 54 23.21 -37.06 -28.60
C TRP A 54 24.58 -36.64 -29.19
N PRO A 55 25.65 -36.61 -28.38
CA PRO A 55 26.97 -36.10 -28.80
C PRO A 55 27.58 -36.83 -30.00
N ASP A 56 27.24 -38.12 -30.19
CA ASP A 56 27.84 -38.99 -31.22
C ASP A 56 26.80 -39.58 -32.19
N ILE A 57 25.59 -39.02 -32.25
CA ILE A 57 24.50 -39.56 -33.10
C ILE A 57 23.91 -38.42 -33.93
N VAL A 58 23.91 -38.59 -35.25
CA VAL A 58 23.19 -37.69 -36.16
C VAL A 58 21.70 -37.97 -35.99
N VAL A 59 21.01 -37.04 -35.34
CA VAL A 59 19.58 -37.13 -35.07
C VAL A 59 18.83 -36.12 -35.93
N GLU A 60 17.82 -36.58 -36.66
CA GLU A 60 16.93 -35.70 -37.40
C GLU A 60 16.14 -34.78 -36.46
N GLU A 61 15.89 -33.55 -36.91
CA GLU A 61 15.15 -32.55 -36.14
C GLU A 61 13.75 -33.03 -35.71
N ASN A 62 13.13 -33.90 -36.51
CA ASN A 62 11.83 -34.50 -36.21
C ASN A 62 11.85 -35.31 -34.91
N ASN A 63 12.96 -35.99 -34.59
CA ASN A 63 13.08 -36.78 -33.36
C ASN A 63 13.08 -35.85 -32.13
N LEU A 64 13.79 -34.72 -32.20
CA LEU A 64 13.76 -33.68 -31.17
C LEU A 64 12.34 -33.17 -30.93
N GLN A 65 11.58 -32.92 -32.00
CA GLN A 65 10.18 -32.48 -31.90
C GLN A 65 9.27 -33.53 -31.23
N VAL A 66 9.49 -34.83 -31.51
CA VAL A 66 8.74 -35.93 -30.89
C VAL A 66 9.04 -36.04 -29.40
N GLN A 67 10.31 -35.89 -28.99
CA GLN A 67 10.68 -35.91 -27.57
C GLN A 67 10.11 -34.71 -26.81
N ILE A 68 10.17 -33.51 -27.39
CA ILE A 68 9.56 -32.29 -26.80
C ILE A 68 8.05 -32.46 -26.66
N SER A 69 7.38 -33.01 -27.67
CA SER A 69 5.95 -33.27 -27.63
C SER A 69 5.57 -34.27 -26.53
N SER A 70 6.40 -35.29 -26.34
CA SER A 70 6.21 -36.28 -25.27
C SER A 70 6.42 -35.66 -23.90
N LEU A 71 7.45 -34.83 -23.73
CA LEU A 71 7.69 -34.08 -22.48
C LEU A 71 6.55 -33.13 -22.15
N ARG A 72 6.01 -32.38 -23.12
CA ARG A 72 4.84 -31.50 -22.89
C ARG A 72 3.62 -32.27 -22.41
N LYS A 73 3.35 -33.44 -22.98
CA LYS A 73 2.24 -34.30 -22.53
C LYS A 73 2.48 -34.82 -21.11
N LEU A 74 3.72 -35.18 -20.79
CA LEU A 74 4.12 -35.71 -19.49
C LEU A 74 4.07 -34.67 -18.37
N LEU A 75 4.39 -33.40 -18.67
CA LEU A 75 4.41 -32.31 -17.69
C LEU A 75 3.03 -31.67 -17.42
N GLY A 76 1.97 -32.16 -18.05
CA GLY A 76 0.58 -31.73 -17.81
C GLY A 76 0.19 -30.39 -18.44
N GLU A 77 1.13 -29.46 -18.61
CA GLU A 77 0.88 -28.15 -19.22
C GLU A 77 1.69 -27.94 -20.51
N LYS A 78 1.01 -27.49 -21.57
CA LYS A 78 1.62 -27.25 -22.89
C LYS A 78 2.64 -26.11 -22.89
N ASP A 79 2.59 -25.23 -21.90
CA ASP A 79 3.34 -23.97 -21.88
C ASP A 79 4.66 -24.07 -21.11
N ILE A 80 4.93 -25.16 -20.39
CA ILE A 80 6.19 -25.35 -19.63
C ILE A 80 7.40 -25.40 -20.55
N ILE A 81 7.29 -25.96 -21.76
CA ILE A 81 8.36 -25.95 -22.76
C ILE A 81 7.90 -25.10 -23.94
N GLN A 82 8.43 -23.89 -24.07
CA GLN A 82 8.13 -22.97 -25.17
C GLN A 82 9.04 -23.27 -26.38
N THR A 83 8.45 -23.37 -27.57
CA THR A 83 9.23 -23.38 -28.83
C THR A 83 9.43 -21.93 -29.27
N VAL A 84 10.68 -21.52 -29.46
CA VAL A 84 11.02 -20.20 -30.02
C VAL A 84 11.36 -20.39 -31.50
N PRO A 85 10.53 -19.89 -32.43
CA PRO A 85 10.75 -20.08 -33.86
C PRO A 85 12.17 -19.71 -34.28
N ARG A 86 12.81 -20.59 -35.06
CA ARG A 86 14.19 -20.43 -35.57
C ARG A 86 15.30 -20.32 -34.52
N ARG A 87 15.00 -20.47 -33.21
CA ARG A 87 16.01 -20.35 -32.15
C ARG A 87 16.15 -21.58 -31.27
N GLY A 88 15.08 -22.34 -31.03
CA GLY A 88 15.15 -23.57 -30.23
C GLY A 88 14.03 -23.65 -29.19
N TYR A 89 14.36 -24.13 -27.99
CA TYR A 89 13.39 -24.39 -26.92
C TYR A 89 13.79 -23.70 -25.61
N ARG A 90 12.79 -23.32 -24.82
CA ARG A 90 12.97 -22.71 -23.50
C ARG A 90 12.08 -23.41 -22.49
N LEU A 91 12.64 -23.74 -21.32
CA LEU A 91 11.84 -24.18 -20.17
C LEU A 91 11.37 -22.98 -19.36
N LEU A 92 10.07 -22.87 -19.15
CA LEU A 92 9.46 -21.96 -18.20
C LEU A 92 9.36 -22.72 -16.87
N LYS A 93 10.23 -22.41 -15.92
CA LYS A 93 10.01 -22.81 -14.52
C LYS A 93 8.76 -22.10 -14.03
N ASP A 94 7.95 -22.75 -13.18
CA ASP A 94 6.92 -22.06 -12.41
C ASP A 94 7.57 -20.85 -11.73
N ARG A 95 7.40 -19.69 -12.34
CA ARG A 95 7.35 -18.45 -11.58
C ARG A 95 6.14 -18.66 -10.68
N GLU A 96 6.31 -18.55 -9.36
CA GLU A 96 5.20 -18.17 -8.47
C GLU A 96 4.31 -17.22 -9.26
N PRO A 97 2.98 -17.45 -9.33
CA PRO A 97 2.12 -16.85 -10.33
C PRO A 97 2.40 -15.36 -10.36
N GLN A 98 3.18 -14.95 -11.36
CA GLN A 98 3.45 -13.56 -11.54
C GLN A 98 2.16 -13.04 -12.07
N LEU A 99 1.42 -12.40 -11.16
CA LEU A 99 0.46 -11.35 -11.46
C LEU A 99 0.86 -10.76 -12.81
N PRO A 100 -0.02 -10.80 -13.83
CA PRO A 100 0.34 -10.38 -15.17
C PRO A 100 0.99 -9.02 -15.03
N VAL A 101 2.26 -8.92 -15.44
CA VAL A 101 2.92 -7.63 -15.61
C VAL A 101 2.15 -6.99 -16.74
N PHE A 102 1.05 -6.31 -16.37
CA PHE A 102 0.49 -5.25 -17.17
C PHE A 102 1.66 -4.33 -17.36
N ASN A 103 2.12 -4.32 -18.61
CA ASN A 103 3.14 -3.43 -19.09
C ASN A 103 2.87 -2.09 -18.41
N ALA A 104 3.84 -1.59 -17.64
CA ALA A 104 3.86 -0.22 -17.15
C ALA A 104 4.04 0.69 -18.38
N LEU A 105 3.05 0.68 -19.26
CA LEU A 105 2.92 1.54 -20.41
C LEU A 105 2.01 2.67 -19.97
N ALA A 106 2.69 3.78 -19.76
CA ALA A 106 2.18 5.03 -19.24
C ALA A 106 1.69 4.93 -17.80
N SER A 107 2.31 5.75 -16.97
CA SER A 107 1.68 6.52 -15.90
C SER A 107 0.24 6.91 -16.29
N ALA A 108 -0.71 5.99 -16.20
CA ALA A 108 -2.11 6.36 -16.06
C ALA A 108 -2.17 7.18 -14.77
N PRO A 109 -2.82 8.36 -14.81
CA PRO A 109 -2.54 9.43 -13.88
C PRO A 109 -2.65 8.86 -12.48
N MET A 110 -1.56 8.98 -11.73
CA MET A 110 -1.61 9.01 -10.26
C MET A 110 -2.91 9.74 -9.93
N VAL A 111 -3.85 9.07 -9.24
CA VAL A 111 -5.10 9.67 -8.73
C VAL A 111 -4.76 11.10 -8.43
N ALA A 112 -5.29 12.07 -9.23
CA ALA A 112 -4.74 13.42 -9.30
C ALA A 112 -4.51 13.87 -7.87
N GLN A 113 -3.24 13.82 -7.43
CA GLN A 113 -2.97 14.03 -6.03
C GLN A 113 -3.40 15.47 -5.80
N PRO A 114 -4.24 15.73 -4.80
CA PRO A 114 -4.49 17.11 -4.42
C PRO A 114 -3.12 17.76 -4.28
N ALA A 115 -2.98 18.96 -4.86
CA ALA A 115 -1.70 19.62 -4.95
C ALA A 115 -1.05 19.63 -3.54
N PRO A 116 0.25 19.31 -3.42
CA PRO A 116 0.89 19.24 -2.12
C PRO A 116 0.65 20.54 -1.38
N VAL A 117 0.21 20.45 -0.12
CA VAL A 117 0.05 21.64 0.70
C VAL A 117 1.42 22.28 0.90
N GLU A 118 1.57 23.52 0.48
CA GLU A 118 2.78 24.28 0.76
C GLU A 118 2.85 24.59 2.26
N ALA A 119 3.90 24.10 2.95
CA ALA A 119 4.00 24.23 4.42
C ALA A 119 3.89 25.68 4.94
N HIS A 120 4.23 26.67 4.12
CA HIS A 120 4.18 28.09 4.48
C HIS A 120 2.77 28.70 4.38
N SER A 121 1.79 28.00 3.81
CA SER A 121 0.38 28.43 3.76
C SER A 121 -0.48 27.81 4.87
N VAL A 122 0.09 26.92 5.69
CA VAL A 122 -0.65 26.26 6.79
C VAL A 122 -0.98 27.26 7.90
N PRO A 123 -2.25 27.60 8.17
CA PRO A 123 -2.59 28.54 9.23
C PRO A 123 -2.31 27.98 10.63
N VAL A 124 -2.12 28.88 11.59
CA VAL A 124 -1.96 28.56 13.01
C VAL A 124 -3.24 28.95 13.77
N PHE A 125 -3.85 28.02 14.47
CA PHE A 125 -4.97 28.28 15.36
C PHE A 125 -4.47 28.34 16.80
N ILE A 126 -4.87 29.39 17.52
CA ILE A 126 -4.46 29.62 18.90
C ILE A 126 -5.70 29.53 19.77
N VAL A 127 -5.65 28.73 20.83
CA VAL A 127 -6.69 28.65 21.85
C VAL A 127 -6.06 28.93 23.20
N ASP A 128 -6.41 30.07 23.79
CA ASP A 128 -5.84 30.52 25.06
C ASP A 128 -6.83 31.50 25.72
N ASP A 129 -7.16 31.31 27.01
CA ASP A 129 -8.09 32.17 27.75
C ASP A 129 -7.44 33.47 28.20
N GLU A 130 -6.11 33.55 28.25
CA GLU A 130 -5.35 34.73 28.62
C GLU A 130 -5.23 35.74 27.48
N ALA A 131 -5.88 36.90 27.63
CA ALA A 131 -5.87 37.96 26.61
C ALA A 131 -4.47 38.50 26.30
N CYS A 132 -3.56 38.51 27.28
CA CYS A 132 -2.19 38.95 27.09
C CYS A 132 -1.42 38.01 26.15
N VAL A 133 -1.56 36.69 26.34
CA VAL A 133 -0.91 35.67 25.49
C VAL A 133 -1.46 35.73 24.07
N ARG A 134 -2.79 35.79 23.92
CA ARG A 134 -3.43 35.99 22.60
C ARG A 134 -2.89 37.20 21.86
N THR A 135 -2.73 38.32 22.56
CA THR A 135 -2.22 39.57 21.97
C THR A 135 -0.74 39.45 21.57
N ALA A 136 0.08 38.85 22.43
CA ALA A 136 1.50 38.63 22.16
C ALA A 136 1.71 37.71 20.96
N LEU A 137 1.04 36.56 20.93
CA LEU A 137 1.10 35.60 19.83
C LEU A 137 0.59 36.21 18.52
N SER A 138 -0.50 36.98 18.54
CA SER A 138 -0.99 37.65 17.32
C SER A 138 0.06 38.60 16.76
N ARG A 139 0.73 39.38 17.60
CA ARG A 139 1.77 40.32 17.17
C ARG A 139 2.95 39.59 16.54
N LEU A 140 3.45 38.53 17.19
CA LEU A 140 4.55 37.72 16.69
C LEU A 140 4.24 37.09 15.33
N LEU A 141 3.09 36.42 15.22
CA LEU A 141 2.70 35.74 13.98
C LEU A 141 2.42 36.71 12.83
N ARG A 142 1.87 37.91 13.12
CA ARG A 142 1.73 38.96 12.09
C ARG A 142 3.08 39.46 11.59
N ALA A 143 4.06 39.65 12.47
CA ALA A 143 5.39 40.12 12.09
C ALA A 143 6.08 39.14 11.12
N GLU A 144 5.87 37.83 11.33
CA GLU A 144 6.40 36.76 10.48
C GLU A 144 5.50 36.45 9.26
N GLY A 145 4.40 37.16 9.05
CA GLY A 145 3.47 36.93 7.94
C GLY A 145 2.72 35.60 8.00
N ILE A 146 2.57 35.02 9.19
CA ILE A 146 1.89 33.73 9.40
C ILE A 146 0.39 33.96 9.58
N GLU A 147 -0.41 33.35 8.70
CA GLU A 147 -1.87 33.35 8.84
C GLU A 147 -2.26 32.63 10.13
N HIS A 148 -3.11 33.28 10.94
CA HIS A 148 -3.55 32.70 12.20
C HIS A 148 -4.97 33.12 12.57
N ARG A 149 -5.63 32.27 13.35
CA ARG A 149 -6.91 32.57 14.00
C ARG A 149 -6.79 32.31 15.48
N ILE A 150 -7.52 33.09 16.27
CA ILE A 150 -7.42 33.08 17.71
C ILE A 150 -8.79 32.83 18.30
N PHE A 151 -8.83 31.97 19.31
CA PHE A 151 -10.01 31.57 20.05
C PHE A 151 -9.74 31.74 21.55
N GLN A 152 -10.76 32.17 22.27
CA GLN A 152 -10.70 32.37 23.73
C GLN A 152 -11.15 31.12 24.50
N SER A 153 -11.84 30.17 23.85
CA SER A 153 -12.26 28.91 24.46
C SER A 153 -12.21 27.74 23.47
N ALA A 154 -12.23 26.53 24.02
CA ALA A 154 -12.36 25.30 23.25
C ALA A 154 -13.68 25.24 22.46
N GLU A 155 -14.77 25.70 23.06
CA GLU A 155 -16.10 25.73 22.43
C GLU A 155 -16.11 26.62 21.19
N GLU A 156 -15.48 27.80 21.26
CA GLU A 156 -15.40 28.71 20.12
C GLU A 156 -14.65 28.08 18.94
N LEU A 157 -13.60 27.29 19.19
CA LEU A 157 -12.92 26.53 18.14
C LEU A 157 -13.81 25.44 17.57
N LEU A 158 -14.54 24.71 18.42
CA LEU A 158 -15.40 23.61 18.00
C LEU A 158 -16.65 24.09 17.24
N ASP A 159 -17.17 25.27 17.54
CA ASP A 159 -18.32 25.86 16.86
C ASP A 159 -17.91 26.66 15.62
N ALA A 160 -16.64 27.06 15.51
CA ALA A 160 -16.14 27.69 14.32
C ALA A 160 -16.25 26.73 13.13
N ASN A 161 -16.92 27.18 12.07
CA ASN A 161 -16.96 26.47 10.80
C ASN A 161 -15.59 26.60 10.10
N ILE A 162 -14.61 25.83 10.56
CA ILE A 162 -13.25 25.83 10.03
C ILE A 162 -13.21 24.90 8.81
N PRO A 163 -12.73 25.37 7.65
CA PRO A 163 -12.58 24.51 6.48
C PRO A 163 -11.69 23.31 6.81
N SER A 164 -12.00 22.15 6.24
CA SER A 164 -11.23 20.90 6.39
C SER A 164 -9.89 20.99 5.63
N GLY A 165 -9.00 21.85 6.12
CA GLY A 165 -7.68 22.12 5.58
C GLY A 165 -6.57 21.77 6.58
N PRO A 166 -5.30 21.87 6.15
CA PRO A 166 -4.15 21.75 7.03
C PRO A 166 -4.14 22.91 8.02
N ALA A 167 -3.87 22.63 9.29
CA ALA A 167 -3.67 23.66 10.31
C ALA A 167 -2.77 23.15 11.43
N CYS A 168 -2.13 24.06 12.15
CA CYS A 168 -1.42 23.77 13.39
C CYS A 168 -2.16 24.38 14.58
N LEU A 169 -2.25 23.66 15.69
CA LEU A 169 -2.94 24.14 16.88
C LEU A 169 -1.93 24.48 17.97
N LEU A 170 -1.97 25.72 18.47
CA LEU A 170 -1.37 26.15 19.72
C LEU A 170 -2.47 26.17 20.78
N LEU A 171 -2.36 25.31 21.79
CA LEU A 171 -3.44 25.02 22.72
C LEU A 171 -3.00 25.18 24.16
N ASP A 172 -3.66 26.04 24.93
CA ASP A 172 -3.49 26.04 26.38
C ASP A 172 -4.02 24.73 27.00
N VAL A 173 -3.25 24.17 27.92
CA VAL A 173 -3.65 23.01 28.72
C VAL A 173 -4.77 23.38 29.69
N SER A 174 -4.70 24.58 30.27
CA SER A 174 -5.55 25.03 31.37
C SER A 174 -6.64 26.00 30.88
N LEU A 175 -7.65 25.49 30.17
CA LEU A 175 -8.80 26.31 29.77
C LEU A 175 -9.89 26.28 30.87
N PRO A 176 -10.75 27.33 30.97
CA PRO A 176 -11.71 27.46 32.07
C PRO A 176 -12.81 26.38 32.13
N GLU A 177 -13.20 25.82 30.98
CA GLU A 177 -14.37 24.92 30.85
C GLU A 177 -14.00 23.48 30.49
N THR A 178 -12.89 23.30 29.77
CA THR A 178 -12.40 21.99 29.33
C THR A 178 -10.88 21.97 29.41
N THR A 179 -10.28 20.78 29.41
CA THR A 179 -8.81 20.70 29.29
C THR A 179 -8.41 20.71 27.82
N GLY A 180 -7.25 21.27 27.50
CA GLY A 180 -6.72 21.20 26.13
C GLY A 180 -6.60 19.74 25.62
N LEU A 181 -6.37 18.78 26.52
CA LEU A 181 -6.35 17.35 26.18
C LEU A 181 -7.71 16.82 25.72
N GLN A 182 -8.81 17.27 26.35
CA GLN A 182 -10.16 16.92 25.92
C GLN A 182 -10.50 17.55 24.56
N LEU A 183 -10.06 18.79 24.32
CA LEU A 183 -10.22 19.43 23.02
C LEU A 183 -9.47 18.66 21.92
N GLN A 184 -8.24 18.22 22.18
CA GLN A 184 -7.48 17.39 21.24
C GLN A 184 -8.22 16.07 20.93
N ALA A 185 -8.76 15.39 21.94
CA ALA A 185 -9.54 14.18 21.73
C ALA A 185 -10.77 14.45 20.83
N ALA A 186 -11.52 15.51 21.10
CA ALA A 186 -12.67 15.90 20.29
C ALA A 186 -12.29 16.24 18.83
N LEU A 187 -11.15 16.89 18.60
CA LEU A 187 -10.65 17.18 17.26
C LEU A 187 -10.22 15.92 16.51
N ASN A 188 -9.59 14.96 17.21
CA ASN A 188 -9.23 13.66 16.67
C ASN A 188 -10.48 12.84 16.29
N GLU A 189 -11.53 12.88 17.10
CA GLU A 189 -12.82 12.22 16.81
C GLU A 189 -13.52 12.82 15.58
N ARG A 190 -13.45 14.16 15.42
CA ARG A 190 -13.90 14.85 14.21
C ARG A 190 -13.01 14.57 12.99
N GLY A 191 -11.91 13.87 13.18
CA GLY A 191 -11.01 13.42 12.12
C GLY A 191 -10.08 14.52 11.60
N HIS A 192 -9.82 15.58 12.35
CA HIS A 192 -8.86 16.61 11.92
C HIS A 192 -7.42 16.12 12.15
N PRO A 193 -6.53 16.15 11.13
CA PRO A 193 -5.14 15.70 11.27
C PRO A 193 -4.22 16.81 11.83
N TRP A 194 -4.75 17.73 12.64
CA TRP A 194 -4.02 18.93 13.07
C TRP A 194 -3.04 18.59 14.18
N PRO A 195 -1.72 18.77 13.97
CA PRO A 195 -0.77 18.64 15.05
C PRO A 195 -1.00 19.72 16.12
N VAL A 196 -0.90 19.30 17.39
CA VAL A 196 -1.13 20.15 18.56
C VAL A 196 0.20 20.41 19.26
N ILE A 197 0.48 21.69 19.53
CA ILE A 197 1.53 22.17 20.42
C ILE A 197 0.82 22.69 21.67
N PHE A 198 1.12 22.10 22.82
CA PHE A 198 0.53 22.55 24.08
C PHE A 198 1.31 23.72 24.66
N MET A 199 0.58 24.67 25.26
CA MET A 199 1.13 25.76 26.05
C MET A 199 0.62 25.60 27.49
N THR A 200 1.45 25.86 28.49
CA THR A 200 1.01 25.82 29.88
C THR A 200 1.74 26.84 30.75
N GLY A 201 1.03 27.47 31.69
CA GLY A 201 1.67 28.27 32.74
C GLY A 201 2.43 27.44 33.79
N HIS A 202 2.09 26.15 33.96
CA HIS A 202 2.67 25.27 34.97
C HIS A 202 2.99 23.90 34.36
N GLY A 203 4.11 23.80 33.66
CA GLY A 203 4.58 22.55 33.08
C GLY A 203 5.11 21.60 34.14
N THR A 204 4.39 20.52 34.41
CA THR A 204 4.92 19.38 35.18
C THR A 204 5.31 18.25 34.23
N ILE A 205 6.29 17.43 34.65
CA ILE A 205 6.73 16.25 33.89
C ILE A 205 5.55 15.30 33.59
N PRO A 206 4.63 14.99 34.53
CA PRO A 206 3.47 14.13 34.23
C PRO A 206 2.54 14.70 33.16
N MET A 207 2.26 16.00 33.18
CA MET A 207 1.42 16.66 32.17
C MET A 207 2.05 16.62 30.78
N SER A 208 3.37 16.86 30.71
CA SER A 208 4.12 16.80 29.45
C SER A 208 4.06 15.38 28.85
N VAL A 209 4.26 14.36 29.68
CA VAL A 209 4.15 12.95 29.25
C VAL A 209 2.74 12.62 28.77
N GLN A 210 1.70 13.10 29.46
CA GLN A 210 0.31 12.88 29.05
C GLN A 210 -0.02 13.55 27.71
N ALA A 211 0.46 14.77 27.48
CA ALA A 211 0.31 15.47 26.22
C ALA A 211 0.99 14.71 25.06
N MET A 212 2.23 14.25 25.26
CA MET A 212 2.93 13.47 24.23
C MET A 212 2.22 12.13 23.95
N LYS A 213 1.70 11.44 24.97
CA LYS A 213 0.90 10.22 24.79
C LYS A 213 -0.40 10.47 24.04
N ALA A 214 -1.00 11.65 24.19
CA ALA A 214 -2.21 12.05 23.48
C ALA A 214 -1.95 12.47 22.02
N GLY A 215 -0.68 12.47 21.57
CA GLY A 215 -0.30 12.80 20.20
C GLY A 215 0.07 14.27 20.00
N ALA A 216 0.41 14.99 21.07
CA ALA A 216 1.04 16.30 20.94
C ALA A 216 2.37 16.19 20.17
N VAL A 217 2.65 17.19 19.33
CA VAL A 217 3.94 17.30 18.65
C VAL A 217 4.98 17.90 19.58
N GLU A 218 4.59 18.87 20.40
CA GLU A 218 5.49 19.57 21.30
C GLU A 218 4.74 20.16 22.50
N PHE A 219 5.47 20.44 23.58
CA PHE A 219 4.96 21.03 24.80
C PHE A 219 5.80 22.24 25.23
N LEU A 220 5.16 23.41 25.36
CA LEU A 220 5.80 24.68 25.70
C LEU A 220 5.34 25.19 27.07
N THR A 221 6.30 25.62 27.89
CA THR A 221 6.04 26.31 29.16
C THR A 221 6.03 27.82 28.97
N LYS A 222 4.96 28.49 29.43
CA LYS A 222 4.88 29.95 29.49
C LYS A 222 5.74 30.46 30.67
N PRO A 223 6.52 31.55 30.50
CA PRO A 223 6.76 32.28 29.26
C PRO A 223 7.73 31.51 28.35
N PHE A 224 7.45 31.51 27.04
CA PHE A 224 8.29 30.89 26.01
C PHE A 224 9.10 31.94 25.23
N ASN A 225 10.19 31.52 24.59
CA ASN A 225 10.98 32.38 23.73
C ASN A 225 10.37 32.44 22.31
N ASP A 226 10.34 33.63 21.70
CA ASP A 226 9.78 33.85 20.37
C ASP A 226 10.49 33.01 19.29
N ASP A 227 11.82 32.95 19.29
CA ASP A 227 12.60 32.18 18.32
C ASP A 227 12.37 30.66 18.46
N GLU A 228 12.23 30.19 19.71
CA GLU A 228 11.92 28.79 20.02
C GLU A 228 10.54 28.41 19.47
N LEU A 229 9.52 29.22 19.76
CA LEU A 229 8.17 29.03 19.24
C LEU A 229 8.14 29.05 17.70
N LEU A 230 8.83 30.00 17.07
CA LEU A 230 8.89 30.07 15.60
C LEU A 230 9.58 28.87 14.98
N GLY A 231 10.64 28.35 15.63
CA GLY A 231 11.31 27.11 15.22
C GLY A 231 10.36 25.92 15.25
N ILE A 232 9.63 25.74 16.35
CA ILE A 232 8.64 24.66 16.53
C ILE A 232 7.48 24.81 15.54
N LEU A 233 6.99 26.03 15.31
CA LEU A 233 5.92 26.27 14.34
C LEU A 233 6.36 25.93 12.92
N ARG A 234 7.60 26.21 12.53
CA ARG A 234 8.12 25.84 11.20
C ARG A 234 8.11 24.33 10.98
N THR A 235 8.63 23.56 11.94
CA THR A 235 8.65 22.08 11.85
C THR A 235 7.24 21.50 11.93
N THR A 236 6.41 22.03 12.82
CA THR A 236 5.03 21.57 13.01
C THR A 236 4.15 21.84 11.78
N ARG A 237 4.32 22.99 11.12
CA ARG A 237 3.60 23.31 9.86
C ARG A 237 4.01 22.40 8.70
N GLN A 238 5.28 22.00 8.64
CA GLN A 238 5.73 20.98 7.68
C GLN A 238 5.10 19.60 7.97
N HIS A 239 5.00 19.23 9.25
CA HIS A 239 4.31 18.00 9.65
C HIS A 239 2.81 18.08 9.34
N ALA A 240 2.15 19.21 9.61
CA ALA A 240 0.73 19.42 9.32
C ALA A 240 0.43 19.27 7.83
N ALA A 241 1.24 19.87 6.95
CA ALA A 241 1.09 19.74 5.50
C ALA A 241 1.15 18.27 5.06
N LYS A 242 2.19 17.54 5.51
CA LYS A 242 2.35 16.10 5.18
C LYS A 242 1.23 15.22 5.75
N ALA A 243 0.85 15.46 7.00
CA ALA A 243 -0.23 14.73 7.67
C ALA A 243 -1.56 14.96 6.97
N PHE A 244 -1.83 16.20 6.56
CA PHE A 244 -3.02 16.54 5.80
C PHE A 244 -3.03 15.90 4.41
N ASP A 245 -1.91 15.91 3.68
CA ASP A 245 -1.81 15.23 2.36
C ASP A 245 -2.16 13.73 2.50
N GLN A 246 -1.62 13.06 3.52
CA GLN A 246 -1.91 11.65 3.79
C GLN A 246 -3.37 11.45 4.19
N TRP A 247 -3.90 12.29 5.07
CA TRP A 247 -5.29 12.25 5.48
C TRP A 247 -6.23 12.45 4.29
N GLN A 248 -5.96 13.43 3.43
CA GLN A 248 -6.76 13.73 2.25
C GLN A 248 -6.75 12.57 1.26
N ARG A 249 -5.61 11.89 1.10
CA ARG A 249 -5.54 10.63 0.34
C ARG A 249 -6.46 9.58 0.94
N VAL A 250 -6.38 9.32 2.24
CA VAL A 250 -7.24 8.32 2.92
C VAL A 250 -8.72 8.68 2.78
N GLN A 251 -9.10 9.94 3.00
CA GLN A 251 -10.50 10.39 2.86
C GLN A 251 -11.01 10.26 1.43
N HIS A 252 -10.18 10.61 0.44
CA HIS A 252 -10.55 10.43 -0.96
C HIS A 252 -10.81 8.96 -1.28
N VAL A 253 -9.95 8.04 -0.83
CA VAL A 253 -10.19 6.61 -1.02
C VAL A 253 -11.43 6.11 -0.29
N ARG A 254 -11.71 6.63 0.92
CA ARG A 254 -12.95 6.33 1.65
C ARG A 254 -14.19 6.76 0.86
N GLN A 255 -14.18 7.96 0.28
CA GLN A 255 -15.27 8.45 -0.58
C GLN A 255 -15.48 7.58 -1.82
N LEU A 256 -14.41 7.08 -2.45
CA LEU A 256 -14.53 6.11 -3.54
C LEU A 256 -15.12 4.79 -3.06
N ALA A 257 -14.70 4.30 -1.89
CA ALA A 257 -15.20 3.07 -1.29
C ALA A 257 -16.67 3.16 -0.88
N GLU A 258 -17.16 4.35 -0.52
CA GLU A 258 -18.57 4.60 -0.21
C GLU A 258 -19.49 4.33 -1.42
N GLN A 259 -19.01 4.58 -2.64
CA GLN A 259 -19.74 4.33 -3.88
C GLN A 259 -19.90 2.83 -4.21
N LEU A 260 -19.15 1.96 -3.52
CA LEU A 260 -19.27 0.51 -3.67
C LEU A 260 -20.58 0.03 -3.06
N THR A 261 -21.32 -0.76 -3.83
CA THR A 261 -22.52 -1.46 -3.35
C THR A 261 -22.13 -2.48 -2.28
N PRO A 262 -23.08 -2.92 -1.42
CA PRO A 262 -22.81 -3.94 -0.41
C PRO A 262 -22.12 -5.18 -1.00
N ARG A 263 -22.59 -5.62 -2.18
CA ARG A 263 -22.02 -6.78 -2.86
C ARG A 263 -20.60 -6.54 -3.38
N GLU A 264 -20.31 -5.34 -3.88
CA GLU A 264 -18.96 -4.98 -4.30
C GLU A 264 -17.98 -4.87 -3.13
N ARG A 265 -18.45 -4.43 -1.94
CA ARG A 265 -17.65 -4.40 -0.71
C ARG A 265 -17.26 -5.80 -0.23
N GLU A 266 -18.13 -6.80 -0.42
CA GLU A 266 -17.81 -8.20 -0.15
C GLU A 266 -16.81 -8.79 -1.16
N VAL A 267 -16.92 -8.39 -2.43
CA VAL A 267 -16.04 -8.87 -3.51
C VAL A 267 -14.63 -8.24 -3.43
N LEU A 268 -14.52 -6.98 -3.01
CA LEU A 268 -13.27 -6.23 -2.93
C LEU A 268 -12.13 -6.96 -2.18
N PRO A 269 -12.30 -7.44 -0.92
CA PRO A 269 -11.22 -8.13 -0.20
C PRO A 269 -10.81 -9.44 -0.89
N LEU A 270 -11.72 -10.12 -1.59
CA LEU A 270 -11.40 -11.34 -2.35
C LEU A 270 -10.54 -11.03 -3.58
N ILE A 271 -10.81 -9.90 -4.25
CA ILE A 271 -9.97 -9.42 -5.35
C ILE A 271 -8.56 -9.07 -4.85
N VAL A 272 -8.47 -8.33 -3.75
CA VAL A 272 -7.22 -7.92 -3.12
C VAL A 272 -6.42 -9.12 -2.64
N GLY A 273 -7.09 -10.15 -2.11
CA GLY A 273 -6.50 -11.44 -1.74
C GLY A 273 -6.02 -12.29 -2.92
N GLY A 274 -6.14 -11.81 -4.17
CA GLY A 274 -5.63 -12.48 -5.36
C GLY A 274 -6.51 -13.59 -5.93
N LEU A 275 -7.77 -13.70 -5.47
CA LEU A 275 -8.66 -14.75 -5.97
C LEU A 275 -9.05 -14.52 -7.44
N SER A 276 -9.11 -15.62 -8.20
CA SER A 276 -9.61 -15.62 -9.56
C SER A 276 -11.13 -15.42 -9.62
N ASN A 277 -11.66 -15.00 -10.78
CA ASN A 277 -13.10 -14.80 -10.97
C ASN A 277 -13.92 -16.06 -10.63
N LYS A 278 -13.40 -17.25 -10.98
CA LYS A 278 -14.02 -18.53 -10.65
C LYS A 278 -14.06 -18.79 -9.14
N GLN A 279 -12.99 -18.47 -8.41
CA GLN A 279 -12.94 -18.63 -6.96
C GLN A 279 -13.87 -17.66 -6.24
N ILE A 280 -13.89 -16.39 -6.67
CA ILE A 280 -14.81 -15.36 -6.16
C ILE A 280 -16.28 -15.79 -6.37
N ALA A 281 -16.58 -16.29 -7.57
CA ALA A 281 -17.91 -16.79 -7.93
C ALA A 281 -18.34 -17.93 -7.01
N ASN A 282 -17.48 -18.93 -6.79
CA ASN A 282 -17.74 -20.05 -5.89
C ASN A 282 -17.96 -19.61 -4.44
N GLN A 283 -17.12 -18.71 -3.92
CA GLN A 283 -17.19 -18.28 -2.52
C GLN A 283 -18.43 -17.43 -2.21
N LEU A 284 -18.89 -16.65 -3.19
CA LEU A 284 -20.05 -15.79 -3.04
C LEU A 284 -21.36 -16.42 -3.55
N GLY A 285 -21.32 -17.62 -4.13
CA GLY A 285 -22.51 -18.26 -4.73
C GLY A 285 -23.04 -17.51 -5.96
N THR A 286 -22.16 -16.99 -6.80
CA THR A 286 -22.50 -16.23 -8.03
C THR A 286 -21.90 -16.87 -9.27
N SER A 287 -22.22 -16.36 -10.47
CA SER A 287 -21.59 -16.81 -11.71
C SER A 287 -20.23 -16.14 -11.94
N GLU A 288 -19.32 -16.80 -12.65
CA GLU A 288 -18.02 -16.20 -13.04
C GLU A 288 -18.19 -14.91 -13.86
N VAL A 289 -19.24 -14.84 -14.69
CA VAL A 289 -19.60 -13.64 -15.45
C VAL A 289 -19.97 -12.50 -14.50
N THR A 290 -20.74 -12.77 -13.45
CA THR A 290 -21.13 -11.80 -12.42
C THR A 290 -19.90 -11.30 -11.64
N ALA A 291 -18.99 -12.19 -11.24
CA ALA A 291 -17.74 -11.82 -10.57
C ALA A 291 -16.87 -10.90 -11.44
N LYS A 292 -16.80 -11.16 -12.75
CA LYS A 292 -16.09 -10.30 -13.72
C LYS A 292 -16.73 -8.91 -13.83
N VAL A 293 -18.06 -8.83 -13.81
CA VAL A 293 -18.79 -7.54 -13.81
C VAL A 293 -18.50 -6.75 -12.53
N HIS A 294 -18.59 -7.37 -11.36
CA HIS A 294 -18.26 -6.71 -10.09
C HIS A 294 -16.81 -6.21 -10.07
N ARG A 295 -15.85 -7.02 -10.53
CA ARG A 295 -14.45 -6.60 -10.62
C ARG A 295 -14.27 -5.37 -11.52
N LYS A 296 -14.97 -5.31 -12.66
CA LYS A 296 -14.96 -4.13 -13.55
C LYS A 296 -15.54 -2.90 -12.86
N HIS A 297 -16.67 -3.02 -12.19
CA HIS A 297 -17.30 -1.91 -11.48
C HIS A 297 -16.46 -1.42 -10.30
N ILE A 298 -15.87 -2.33 -9.53
CA ILE A 298 -14.96 -1.99 -8.43
C ILE A 298 -13.76 -1.22 -8.95
N MET A 299 -13.10 -1.69 -10.02
CA MET A 299 -11.97 -1.00 -10.64
C MET A 299 -12.39 0.42 -11.12
N ALA A 300 -13.57 0.54 -11.75
CA ALA A 300 -14.08 1.84 -12.19
C ALA A 300 -14.39 2.80 -11.03
N LYS A 301 -15.08 2.33 -9.98
CA LYS A 301 -15.46 3.13 -8.80
C LYS A 301 -14.26 3.50 -7.94
N MET A 302 -13.30 2.60 -7.79
CA MET A 302 -12.01 2.85 -7.13
C MET A 302 -11.02 3.59 -8.05
N GLN A 303 -11.46 4.00 -9.24
CA GLN A 303 -10.70 4.78 -10.22
C GLN A 303 -9.31 4.21 -10.55
N THR A 304 -9.19 2.88 -10.55
CA THR A 304 -7.95 2.17 -10.82
C THR A 304 -8.10 1.16 -11.94
N ARG A 305 -7.03 0.95 -12.71
CA ARG A 305 -6.94 -0.10 -13.73
C ARG A 305 -5.96 -1.21 -13.36
N SER A 306 -5.28 -1.08 -12.22
CA SER A 306 -4.24 -1.99 -11.75
C SER A 306 -4.66 -2.64 -10.43
N LEU A 307 -4.45 -3.96 -10.34
CA LEU A 307 -4.64 -4.68 -9.08
C LEU A 307 -3.68 -4.20 -7.99
N VAL A 308 -2.43 -3.86 -8.36
CA VAL A 308 -1.43 -3.34 -7.41
C VAL A 308 -1.93 -2.05 -6.76
N ASN A 309 -2.43 -1.11 -7.58
CA ASN A 309 -3.00 0.14 -7.06
C ASN A 309 -4.25 -0.14 -6.23
N LEU A 310 -5.09 -1.12 -6.60
CA LEU A 310 -6.25 -1.49 -5.79
C LEU A 310 -5.84 -2.04 -4.41
N VAL A 311 -4.77 -2.82 -4.34
CA VAL A 311 -4.20 -3.32 -3.07
C VAL A 311 -3.66 -2.14 -2.24
N GLU A 312 -2.95 -1.19 -2.84
CA GLU A 312 -2.47 0.02 -2.15
C GLU A 312 -3.63 0.85 -1.58
N LEU A 313 -4.65 1.14 -2.41
CA LEU A 313 -5.84 1.90 -2.01
C LEU A 313 -6.59 1.17 -0.89
N TYR A 314 -6.77 -0.15 -1.00
CA TYR A 314 -7.38 -0.96 0.04
C TYR A 314 -6.56 -0.91 1.35
N GLY A 315 -5.23 -1.02 1.26
CA GLY A 315 -4.34 -0.89 2.42
C GLY A 315 -4.50 0.44 3.16
N LEU A 316 -4.68 1.55 2.43
CA LEU A 316 -4.88 2.88 3.03
C LEU A 316 -6.15 2.98 3.88
N ILE A 317 -7.22 2.29 3.50
CA ILE A 317 -8.51 2.33 4.22
C ILE A 317 -8.69 1.18 5.21
N SER A 318 -7.94 0.08 5.04
CA SER A 318 -7.95 -1.08 5.95
C SER A 318 -6.95 -0.96 7.08
N ALA A 319 -5.94 -0.09 6.96
CA ALA A 319 -5.21 0.38 8.13
C ALA A 319 -6.20 1.08 9.06
N ALA A 320 -6.60 0.41 10.14
CA ALA A 320 -7.32 1.06 11.22
C ALA A 320 -6.55 2.33 11.63
N PRO A 321 -7.22 3.43 12.03
CA PRO A 321 -6.51 4.47 12.75
C PRO A 321 -5.81 3.76 13.91
N SER A 322 -4.48 3.80 13.94
CA SER A 322 -3.73 3.16 15.02
C SER A 322 -4.32 3.71 16.33
N PRO A 323 -4.90 2.87 17.21
CA PRO A 323 -5.05 3.31 18.57
C PRO A 323 -3.63 3.61 19.05
N GLY A 324 -3.44 4.76 19.72
CA GLY A 324 -2.18 5.06 20.41
C GLY A 324 -1.75 3.88 21.28
N PRO A 325 -0.46 3.77 21.62
CA PRO A 325 0.11 2.57 22.21
C PRO A 325 -0.69 2.14 23.43
N SER A 326 -1.29 0.95 23.30
CA SER A 326 -2.09 0.29 24.32
C SER A 326 -1.35 0.29 25.66
N SER A 327 -2.08 0.74 26.67
CA SER A 327 -1.80 0.61 28.10
C SER A 327 -1.18 -0.73 28.45
N LEU A 328 0.08 -0.69 28.91
CA LEU A 328 0.67 -1.75 29.72
C LEU A 328 0.42 -1.42 31.19
N SER A 329 -0.47 -2.25 31.77
CA SER A 329 -0.49 -2.78 33.13
C SER A 329 -0.35 -1.85 34.33
#